data_AF-A0A510J7K9-F1
#
_entry.id   AF-A0A510J7K9-F1
#
_cell.length_a   1.000
_cell.length_b   1.000
_cell.length_c   1.000
_cell.angle_alpha   90.00
_cell.angle_beta   90.00
_cell.angle_gamma   90.00
#
_symmetry.space_group_name_H-M   'P 1'
#
loop_
_entity.id
_entity.type
_entity.pdbx_description
1 polymer ?
#
loop_
_entity_poly.entity_id
_entity_poly.type
_entity_poly.pdbx_seq_one_letter_code
_entity_poly.pdbx_strand_id
1 'polypeptide(L)'
;MNKKYLEISEQIELFRSRGMIVENKEKAAEKLVFINYYKIKEASLPFLHNGMYEKNTKFGDIVFRFYEDRNLRLYFLRIVEKIEVSLKTNFSRILGREFEDTGYLDFKKWTDSEEYCKHL
;
A
#
# COMPACT_ATOMS: atom_id res chain seq x y z
N MET A 1 -23.05 -13.58 -11.06
CA MET A 1 -22.32 -14.36 -12.10
C MET A 1 -21.41 -15.36 -11.41
N ASN A 2 -21.60 -16.65 -11.68
CA ASN A 2 -20.82 -17.73 -11.09
C ASN A 2 -19.41 -17.69 -11.70
N LYS A 3 -18.40 -17.26 -10.93
CA LYS A 3 -17.01 -17.21 -11.42
C LYS A 3 -16.43 -18.62 -11.36
N LYS A 4 -16.29 -19.26 -12.53
CA LYS A 4 -15.63 -20.55 -12.66
C LYS A 4 -14.16 -20.41 -12.27
N TYR A 5 -13.63 -21.41 -11.55
CA TYR A 5 -12.19 -21.52 -11.34
C TYR A 5 -11.49 -21.64 -12.69
N LEU A 6 -10.39 -20.91 -12.85
CA LEU A 6 -9.57 -20.91 -14.06
C LEU A 6 -8.16 -21.36 -13.68
N GLU A 7 -7.61 -22.29 -14.44
CA GLU A 7 -6.21 -22.68 -14.35
C GLU A 7 -5.30 -21.51 -14.70
N ILE A 8 -4.05 -21.53 -14.25
CA ILE A 8 -3.10 -20.43 -14.48
C ILE A 8 -2.92 -20.14 -15.98
N SER A 9 -2.87 -21.20 -16.80
CA SER A 9 -2.80 -21.08 -18.26
C SER A 9 -4.01 -20.35 -18.84
N GLU A 10 -5.22 -20.65 -18.35
CA GLU A 10 -6.48 -20.01 -18.76
C GLU A 10 -6.55 -18.55 -18.29
N GLN A 11 -6.01 -18.26 -17.10
CA GLN A 11 -5.90 -16.89 -16.58
C GLN A 11 -5.00 -16.02 -17.48
N ILE A 12 -3.90 -16.57 -17.99
CA ILE A 12 -3.01 -15.87 -18.93
C ILE A 12 -3.73 -15.60 -20.25
N GLU A 13 -4.42 -16.61 -20.80
CA GLU A 13 -5.20 -16.40 -22.02
C GLU A 13 -6.34 -15.38 -21.82
N LEU A 14 -6.91 -15.30 -20.61
CA LEU A 14 -7.90 -14.27 -20.28
C LEU A 14 -7.31 -12.85 -20.28
N PHE A 15 -6.05 -12.68 -19.89
CA PHE A 15 -5.37 -11.39 -20.03
C PHE A 15 -5.14 -11.06 -21.52
N ARG A 16 -4.69 -12.04 -22.31
CA ARG A 16 -4.45 -11.86 -23.75
C ARG A 16 -5.73 -11.57 -24.52
N SER A 17 -6.82 -12.28 -24.23
CA SER A 17 -8.11 -12.06 -24.88
C SER A 17 -8.70 -10.67 -24.61
N ARG A 18 -8.33 -10.06 -23.48
CA ARG A 18 -8.66 -8.67 -23.14
C ARG A 18 -7.68 -7.66 -23.72
N GLY A 19 -6.69 -8.05 -24.51
CA GLY A 19 -5.75 -7.13 -25.18
C GLY A 19 -4.45 -6.87 -24.41
N MET A 20 -4.17 -7.58 -23.33
CA MET A 20 -2.87 -7.47 -22.64
C MET A 20 -1.79 -8.26 -23.38
N ILE A 21 -0.64 -7.64 -23.58
CA ILE A 21 0.52 -8.27 -24.20
C ILE A 21 1.25 -9.10 -23.14
N VAL A 22 1.26 -10.42 -23.35
CA VAL A 22 2.03 -11.37 -22.55
C VAL A 22 3.15 -11.92 -23.42
N GLU A 23 4.38 -11.42 -23.22
CA GLU A 23 5.54 -11.77 -24.05
C GLU A 23 6.05 -13.19 -23.78
N ASN A 24 6.15 -13.57 -22.50
CA ASN A 24 6.57 -14.91 -22.09
C ASN A 24 5.53 -15.53 -21.15
N LYS A 25 4.87 -16.59 -21.62
CA LYS A 25 3.79 -17.28 -20.89
C LYS A 25 4.30 -18.01 -19.65
N GLU A 26 5.48 -18.60 -19.69
CA GLU A 26 6.08 -19.34 -18.58
C GLU A 26 6.39 -18.38 -17.42
N LYS A 27 7.08 -17.27 -17.71
CA LYS A 27 7.35 -16.22 -16.72
C LYS A 27 6.07 -15.61 -16.14
N ALA A 28 5.05 -15.41 -16.98
CA ALA A 28 3.76 -14.93 -16.49
C ALA A 28 3.08 -15.94 -15.56
N ALA A 29 3.16 -17.23 -15.87
CA ALA A 29 2.64 -18.30 -15.02
C ALA A 29 3.35 -18.34 -13.67
N GLU A 30 4.69 -18.30 -13.66
CA GLU A 30 5.48 -18.21 -12.43
C GLU A 30 5.04 -17.03 -11.55
N LYS A 31 4.83 -15.85 -12.14
CA LYS A 31 4.35 -14.68 -11.38
C LYS A 31 2.93 -14.84 -10.87
N LEU A 32 2.03 -15.47 -11.63
CA LEU A 32 0.65 -15.70 -11.22
C LEU A 32 0.51 -16.70 -10.07
N VAL A 33 1.45 -17.65 -9.93
CA VAL A 33 1.53 -18.53 -8.74
C VAL A 33 1.69 -17.70 -7.46
N PHE A 34 2.54 -16.67 -7.48
CA PHE A 34 2.85 -15.89 -6.27
C PHE A 34 1.93 -14.69 -6.03
N ILE A 35 1.58 -13.94 -7.08
CA ILE A 35 0.82 -12.68 -6.94
C ILE A 35 -0.68 -12.91 -7.03
N ASN A 36 -1.12 -14.01 -7.67
CA ASN A 36 -2.50 -14.32 -8.06
C ASN A 36 -3.09 -13.40 -9.14
N TYR A 37 -4.08 -13.93 -9.87
CA TYR A 37 -4.78 -13.25 -10.96
C TYR A 37 -5.44 -11.93 -10.52
N TYR A 38 -6.12 -11.94 -9.37
CA TYR A 38 -6.94 -10.80 -8.95
C TYR A 38 -6.09 -9.59 -8.57
N LYS A 39 -4.90 -9.80 -7.99
CA LYS A 39 -3.97 -8.70 -7.67
C LYS A 39 -3.38 -8.06 -8.92
N ILE A 40 -3.01 -8.86 -9.92
CA ILE A 40 -2.59 -8.32 -11.21
C ILE A 40 -3.76 -7.61 -11.91
N LYS A 41 -4.98 -8.16 -11.82
CA LYS A 41 -6.17 -7.49 -12.34
C LYS A 41 -6.41 -6.14 -11.66
N GLU A 42 -6.34 -6.07 -10.33
CA GLU A 42 -6.46 -4.83 -9.55
C GLU A 42 -5.39 -3.81 -9.98
N ALA A 43 -4.13 -4.22 -10.07
CA ALA A 43 -3.03 -3.34 -10.48
C ALA A 43 -3.16 -2.84 -11.94
N SER A 44 -3.85 -3.60 -12.79
CA SER A 44 -4.08 -3.27 -14.20
C SER A 44 -5.39 -2.51 -14.46
N LEU A 45 -6.24 -2.28 -13.44
CA LEU A 45 -7.51 -1.55 -13.60
C LEU A 45 -7.36 -0.19 -14.30
N PRO A 46 -6.33 0.63 -14.04
CA PRO A 46 -6.20 1.93 -14.69
C PRO A 46 -5.95 1.85 -16.20
N PHE A 47 -5.56 0.68 -16.71
CA PHE A 47 -5.33 0.44 -18.13
C PHE A 47 -6.50 -0.32 -18.77
N LEU A 48 -7.58 -0.57 -18.04
CA LEU A 48 -8.73 -1.35 -18.49
C LEU A 48 -9.92 -0.43 -18.78
N HIS A 49 -10.27 -0.27 -20.06
CA HIS A 49 -11.40 0.52 -20.52
C HIS A 49 -12.42 -0.35 -21.24
N ASN A 50 -13.69 -0.27 -20.83
CA ASN A 50 -14.79 -1.06 -21.41
C ASN A 50 -14.49 -2.58 -21.48
N GLY A 51 -13.72 -3.10 -20.51
CA GLY A 51 -13.35 -4.53 -20.45
C GLY A 51 -12.15 -4.95 -21.30
N MET A 52 -11.52 -4.02 -22.02
CA MET A 52 -10.32 -4.24 -22.82
C MET A 52 -9.15 -3.39 -22.30
N TYR A 53 -7.94 -3.94 -22.37
CA TYR A 53 -6.73 -3.23 -22.01
C TYR A 53 -6.34 -2.24 -23.11
N GLU A 54 -5.73 -1.12 -22.71
CA GLU A 54 -5.17 -0.14 -23.65
C GLU A 54 -4.09 -0.77 -24.53
N LYS A 55 -3.92 -0.22 -25.74
CA LYS A 55 -2.88 -0.65 -26.67
C LYS A 55 -1.50 -0.57 -25.99
N ASN A 56 -0.66 -1.56 -26.24
CA ASN A 56 0.68 -1.69 -25.66
C ASN A 56 0.74 -1.96 -24.15
N THR A 57 -0.38 -2.28 -23.48
CA THR A 57 -0.35 -2.73 -22.08
C THR A 57 0.35 -4.08 -21.97
N LYS A 58 1.56 -4.12 -21.41
CA LYS A 58 2.30 -5.37 -21.19
C LYS A 58 2.11 -5.91 -19.79
N PHE A 59 1.99 -7.22 -19.66
CA PHE A 59 1.90 -7.90 -18.37
C PHE A 59 3.11 -7.60 -17.46
N GLY A 60 4.32 -7.55 -18.05
CA GLY A 60 5.54 -7.21 -17.31
C GLY A 60 5.48 -5.84 -16.65
N ASP A 61 4.93 -4.84 -17.34
CA ASP A 61 4.81 -3.47 -16.82
C ASP A 61 3.80 -3.40 -15.66
N ILE A 62 2.70 -4.15 -15.74
CA ILE A 62 1.74 -4.27 -14.64
C ILE A 62 2.39 -4.91 -13.42
N VAL A 63 3.14 -5.99 -13.61
CA VAL A 63 3.85 -6.68 -12.53
C VAL A 63 4.89 -5.74 -11.90
N PHE A 64 5.67 -5.03 -12.72
CA PHE A 64 6.63 -4.03 -12.25
C PHE A 64 5.94 -2.96 -11.41
N ARG A 65 4.87 -2.36 -11.93
CA ARG A 65 4.07 -1.36 -11.20
C ARG A 65 3.52 -1.90 -9.87
N PHE A 66 3.07 -3.14 -9.83
CA PHE A 66 2.60 -3.79 -8.60
C PHE A 66 3.71 -3.86 -7.53
N TYR A 67 4.94 -4.20 -7.92
CA TYR A 67 6.07 -4.20 -6.99
C TYR A 67 6.46 -2.79 -6.55
N GLU A 68 6.42 -1.81 -7.46
CA GLU A 68 6.75 -0.42 -7.12
C GLU A 68 5.76 0.20 -6.12
N ASP A 69 4.46 -0.06 -6.26
CA ASP A 69 3.46 0.35 -5.28
C ASP A 69 3.74 -0.24 -3.88
N ARG A 70 4.17 -1.51 -3.82
CA ARG A 70 4.59 -2.13 -2.55
C ARG A 70 5.85 -1.51 -1.97
N ASN A 71 6.86 -1.28 -2.81
CA ASN A 71 8.12 -0.65 -2.40
C ASN A 71 7.86 0.75 -1.85
N LEU A 72 7.00 1.52 -2.53
CA LEU A 72 6.61 2.85 -2.11
C LEU A 72 5.98 2.85 -0.70
N ARG A 73 5.05 1.94 -0.42
CA ARG A 73 4.45 1.79 0.92
C ARG A 73 5.50 1.49 1.99
N LEU A 74 6.48 0.63 1.69
CA LEU A 74 7.58 0.32 2.62
C LEU A 74 8.46 1.55 2.88
N TYR A 75 8.75 2.34 1.85
CA TYR A 75 9.51 3.59 2.01
C TYR A 75 8.77 4.60 2.89
N PHE A 76 7.46 4.76 2.68
CA PHE A 76 6.64 5.62 3.53
C PHE A 76 6.65 5.16 4.99
N LEU A 77 6.46 3.86 5.23
CA LEU A 77 6.48 3.31 6.59
C LEU A 77 7.81 3.61 7.30
N ARG A 78 8.93 3.43 6.59
CA ARG A 78 10.27 3.72 7.11
C ARG A 78 10.48 5.20 7.46
N ILE A 79 9.88 6.11 6.68
CA ILE A 79 9.98 7.56 6.94
C ILE A 79 9.12 7.93 8.15
N VAL A 80 7.88 7.42 8.21
CA VAL A 80 6.96 7.65 9.33
C VAL A 80 7.56 7.16 10.64
N GLU A 81 8.20 5.99 10.64
CA GLU A 81 8.89 5.45 11.82
C GLU A 81 9.96 6.43 12.36
N LYS A 82 10.78 7.03 11.48
CA LYS A 82 11.77 8.03 11.90
C LYS A 82 11.14 9.28 12.49
N ILE A 83 10.04 9.75 11.90
CA ILE A 83 9.29 10.92 12.41
C ILE A 83 8.72 10.59 13.78
N GLU A 84 8.12 9.42 13.95
CA GLU A 84 7.52 8.97 15.21
C GLU A 84 8.56 8.89 16.33
N VAL A 85 9.72 8.28 16.07
CA VAL A 85 10.83 8.22 17.04
C VAL A 85 11.29 9.63 17.41
N SER A 86 11.48 10.51 16.42
CA SER A 86 11.90 11.89 16.67
C SER A 86 10.89 12.67 17.51
N LEU A 87 9.60 12.54 17.23
CA LEU A 87 8.53 13.17 17.99
C LEU A 87 8.51 12.66 19.43
N LYS A 88 8.53 11.33 19.62
CA LYS A 88 8.57 10.70 20.96
C LYS A 88 9.75 11.19 21.77
N THR A 89 10.95 11.21 21.19
CA THR A 89 12.15 11.72 21.86
C THR A 89 12.00 13.19 22.24
N ASN A 90 11.46 14.03 21.35
CA ASN A 90 11.25 15.44 21.65
C ASN A 90 10.21 15.66 22.75
N PHE A 91 9.08 14.94 22.73
CA PHE A 91 8.08 14.99 23.79
C PHE A 91 8.66 14.58 25.14
N SER A 92 9.34 13.43 25.21
CA SER A 92 9.98 12.98 26.46
C SER A 92 11.01 13.99 26.97
N ARG A 93 11.79 14.59 26.07
CA ARG A 93 12.79 15.60 26.44
C ARG A 93 12.18 16.89 26.97
N ILE A 94 11.12 17.39 26.33
CA ILE A 94 10.42 18.61 26.76
C ILE A 94 9.73 18.36 28.10
N LEU A 95 8.94 17.29 28.19
CA LEU A 95 8.18 16.98 29.40
C LEU A 95 9.10 16.69 30.60
N GLY A 96 10.18 15.93 30.39
CA GLY A 96 11.15 15.64 31.45
C GLY A 96 11.99 16.84 31.89
N ARG A 97 12.15 17.86 31.04
CA ARG A 97 12.83 19.11 31.42
C ARG A 97 11.94 20.02 32.24
N GLU A 98 10.69 20.21 31.81
CA GLU A 98 9.78 21.22 32.35
C GLU A 98 8.97 20.73 33.55
N PHE A 99 8.72 19.42 33.67
CA PHE A 99 7.78 18.88 34.67
C PHE A 99 8.35 17.74 35.54
N GLU A 100 9.68 17.62 35.61
CA GLU A 100 10.37 16.61 36.44
C GLU A 100 10.01 15.15 36.05
N ASP A 101 10.27 14.19 36.93
CA ASP A 101 10.22 12.74 36.65
C ASP A 101 8.80 12.21 36.35
N THR A 102 7.78 12.83 36.94
CA THR A 102 6.38 12.36 36.91
C THR A 102 5.42 13.35 36.26
N GLY A 103 5.90 14.51 35.81
CA GLY A 103 5.03 15.55 35.27
C GLY A 103 4.30 15.22 33.98
N TYR A 104 4.79 14.23 33.23
CA TYR A 104 4.06 13.69 32.08
C TYR A 104 2.74 12.99 32.49
N LEU A 105 2.61 12.54 33.75
CA LEU A 105 1.38 11.93 34.29
C LEU A 105 0.30 12.98 34.60
N ASP A 106 0.69 14.23 34.82
CA ASP A 106 -0.22 15.31 35.16
C ASP A 106 -0.67 16.06 33.89
N PHE A 107 -1.62 15.46 33.18
CA PHE A 107 -2.14 15.95 31.88
C PHE A 107 -2.55 17.43 31.90
N LYS A 108 -2.99 17.96 33.04
CA LYS A 108 -3.39 19.37 33.16
C LYS A 108 -2.21 20.34 33.05
N LYS A 109 -0.99 19.91 33.34
CA LYS A 109 0.19 20.78 33.38
C LYS A 109 0.77 21.11 32.01
N TRP A 110 0.52 20.27 31.00
CA TRP A 110 1.15 20.39 29.68
C TRP A 110 0.14 20.39 28.52
N THR A 111 -1.16 20.53 28.83
CA THR A 111 -2.23 20.59 27.83
C THR A 111 -3.00 21.90 27.98
N ASP A 112 -3.58 22.37 26.89
CA ASP A 112 -4.42 23.55 26.93
C ASP A 112 -5.73 23.23 27.68
N SER A 113 -5.77 23.69 28.92
CA SER A 113 -6.89 23.48 29.83
C SER A 113 -8.15 24.25 29.40
N GLU A 114 -8.02 25.30 28.59
CA GLU A 114 -9.15 26.11 28.11
C GLU A 114 -9.84 25.48 26.90
N GLU A 115 -9.11 24.71 26.08
CA GLU A 115 -9.67 24.01 24.92
C GLU A 115 -10.22 22.63 25.29
N TYR A 116 -9.53 21.88 26.15
CA TYR A 116 -9.92 20.51 26.56
C TYR A 116 -11.28 20.45 27.27
N CYS A 117 -11.59 21.45 28.10
CA CYS A 117 -12.83 21.50 28.88
C CYS A 117 -14.04 22.10 28.11
N LYS A 118 -13.89 22.55 26.87
CA LYS A 118 -15.00 23.14 26.09
C LYS A 118 -16.00 22.10 25.54
N HIS A 119 -15.61 20.82 25.50
CA HIS A 119 -16.40 19.74 24.89
C HIS A 119 -16.76 18.62 25.86
N LEU A 120 -16.63 18.87 27.18
CA LEU A 120 -17.11 18.02 28.27
C LEU A 120 -18.40 18.62 28.85
#